data_AF-A0A8S3GCR0-F1
#
_entry.id   AF-A0A8S3GCR0-F1
#
_cell.length_a   1.000
_cell.length_b   1.000
_cell.length_c   1.000
_cell.angle_alpha   90.00
_cell.angle_beta   90.00
_cell.angle_gamma   90.00
#
_symmetry.space_group_name_H-M   'P 1'
#
loop_
_entity.id
_entity.type
_entity.pdbx_description
1 polymer ?
#
loop_
_entity_poly.entity_id
_entity_poly.type
_entity_poly.pdbx_seq_one_letter_code
_entity_poly.pdbx_strand_id
1 'polypeptide(L)'
;MKLAKGFDPQCLRQLIGAPKIDKDDNIAEKLLDRGPGAMELKLDCIAVVNRNQDEINENITLKEMKKCETEFFLKHPEAFQYLPDEFKGIDQLVKKLAIIQQDRIRSTLPRVIEELRKKIEKKRFNLKIFRFL
;
A
#
# COMPACT_ATOMS: atom_id res chain seq x y z
N MET A 1 -3.77 2.86 12.70
CA MET A 1 -2.33 2.53 12.85
C MET A 1 -1.98 1.55 13.97
N LYS A 2 -2.54 1.64 15.19
CA LYS A 2 -2.20 0.71 16.30
C LYS A 2 -2.28 -0.78 15.92
N LEU A 3 -3.29 -1.16 15.12
CA LEU A 3 -3.43 -2.52 14.59
C LEU A 3 -2.33 -2.90 13.59
N ALA A 4 -2.02 -2.03 12.63
CA ALA A 4 -0.99 -2.29 11.62
C ALA A 4 0.41 -2.45 12.25
N LYS A 5 0.73 -1.62 13.26
CA LYS A 5 1.97 -1.75 14.05
C LYS A 5 2.07 -3.06 14.83
N GLY A 6 0.95 -3.69 15.18
CA GLY A 6 0.95 -5.02 15.81
C GLY A 6 1.49 -6.14 14.89
N PHE A 7 1.34 -5.98 13.58
CA PHE A 7 1.77 -6.98 12.58
C PHE A 7 3.03 -6.57 11.80
N ASP A 8 3.34 -5.27 11.77
CA ASP A 8 4.51 -4.73 11.08
C ASP A 8 5.10 -3.54 11.87
N PRO A 9 5.78 -3.80 13.01
CA PRO A 9 6.22 -2.75 13.94
C PRO A 9 7.19 -1.74 13.32
N GLN A 10 8.02 -2.21 12.40
CA GLN A 10 9.02 -1.42 11.68
C GLN A 10 8.47 -0.71 10.44
N CYS A 11 7.16 -0.83 10.16
CA CYS A 11 6.47 -0.21 9.02
C CYS A 11 7.14 -0.49 7.66
N LEU A 12 7.80 -1.66 7.54
CA LEU A 12 8.49 -2.11 6.32
C LEU A 12 7.52 -2.41 5.17
N ARG A 13 6.25 -2.68 5.50
CA ARG A 13 5.24 -3.21 4.59
C ARG A 13 3.92 -2.44 4.67
N GLN A 14 3.94 -1.24 5.24
CA GLN A 14 2.76 -0.41 5.41
C GLN A 14 2.73 0.67 4.32
N LEU A 15 1.70 0.62 3.49
CA LEU A 15 1.29 1.73 2.63
C LEU A 15 0.02 2.34 3.24
N ILE A 16 0.00 3.66 3.34
CA ILE A 16 -1.14 4.35 3.92
C ILE A 16 -1.80 5.18 2.83
N GLY A 17 -3.07 4.90 2.59
CA GLY A 17 -3.97 5.87 1.98
C GLY A 17 -4.46 6.81 3.09
N ALA A 18 -4.32 8.12 2.88
CA ALA A 18 -4.85 9.12 3.79
C ALA A 18 -6.24 9.55 3.32
N PRO A 19 -7.34 8.94 3.80
CA PRO A 19 -8.69 9.39 3.45
C PRO A 19 -9.04 10.66 4.22
N LYS A 20 -9.80 11.55 3.57
CA LYS A 20 -10.25 12.84 4.12
C LYS A 20 -9.15 13.89 4.29
N ILE A 21 -8.41 14.09 3.19
CA ILE A 21 -7.39 15.13 3.07
C ILE A 21 -7.98 16.55 2.97
N ASP A 22 -9.31 16.67 2.88
CA ASP A 22 -10.08 17.91 2.85
C ASP A 22 -10.09 18.70 4.17
N LYS A 23 -9.59 18.12 5.27
CA LYS A 23 -9.70 18.69 6.62
C LYS A 23 -8.36 18.98 7.30
N ASP A 24 -7.24 18.81 6.59
CA ASP A 24 -5.90 18.90 7.17
C ASP A 24 -4.95 19.66 6.23
N ASP A 25 -4.71 20.94 6.53
CA ASP A 25 -3.89 21.83 5.70
C ASP A 25 -2.40 21.40 5.66
N ASN A 26 -1.95 20.60 6.64
CA ASN A 26 -0.55 20.14 6.76
C ASN A 26 -0.36 18.69 6.26
N ILE A 27 -1.24 18.22 5.37
CA ILE A 27 -1.21 16.82 4.95
C ILE A 27 0.04 16.48 4.13
N ALA A 28 0.52 17.38 3.26
CA ALA A 28 1.76 17.15 2.51
C ALA A 28 2.97 16.92 3.43
N GLU A 29 3.10 17.71 4.49
CA GLU A 29 4.18 17.56 5.48
C GLU A 29 4.10 16.21 6.21
N LYS A 30 2.91 15.79 6.61
CA LYS A 30 2.67 14.49 7.27
C LYS A 30 2.93 13.30 6.32
N LEU A 31 2.56 13.43 5.04
CA LEU A 31 2.77 12.39 4.03
C LEU A 31 4.26 12.23 3.65
N LEU A 32 5.02 13.32 3.70
CA LEU A 32 6.45 13.36 3.38
C LEU A 32 7.36 13.08 4.58
N ASP A 33 6.78 12.66 5.71
CA ASP A 33 7.51 12.40 6.95
C ASP A 33 8.26 13.65 7.51
N ARG A 34 7.75 14.86 7.23
CA ARG A 34 8.36 16.14 7.64
C ARG A 34 7.46 16.85 8.66
N GLY A 35 7.51 16.45 9.93
CA GLY A 35 6.78 17.17 10.99
C GLY A 35 6.63 16.43 12.33
N PRO A 36 6.10 17.08 13.37
CA PRO A 36 5.84 16.43 14.65
C PRO A 36 4.73 15.37 14.50
N GLY A 37 5.04 14.11 14.87
CA GLY A 37 4.14 12.96 14.69
C GLY A 37 4.29 12.24 13.35
N ALA A 38 5.28 12.64 12.54
CA ALA A 38 5.67 11.96 11.32
C ALA A 38 6.17 10.53 11.60
N MET A 39 5.92 9.62 10.65
CA MET A 39 6.28 8.22 10.75
C MET A 39 7.10 7.82 9.54
N GLU A 40 8.28 7.28 9.80
CA GLU A 40 9.17 6.75 8.77
C GLU A 40 8.56 5.48 8.14
N LEU A 41 7.68 5.67 7.15
CA LEU A 41 7.09 4.60 6.36
C LEU A 41 8.07 4.18 5.27
N LYS A 42 8.48 2.91 5.25
CA LYS A 42 9.46 2.43 4.24
C LYS A 42 8.89 2.28 2.83
N LEU A 43 7.56 2.28 2.68
CA LEU A 43 6.88 2.19 1.38
C LEU A 43 6.20 3.51 0.99
N ASP A 44 6.54 4.59 1.69
CA ASP A 44 5.95 5.93 1.62
C ASP A 44 4.42 5.95 1.80
N CYS A 45 3.83 7.12 1.56
CA CYS A 45 2.42 7.41 1.76
C CYS A 45 1.81 7.97 0.46
N ILE A 46 0.59 7.58 0.10
CA ILE A 46 -0.10 8.11 -1.10
C ILE A 46 -1.39 8.80 -0.68
N ALA A 47 -1.55 10.06 -1.08
CA ALA A 47 -2.77 10.83 -0.89
C ALA A 47 -3.85 10.32 -1.84
N VAL A 48 -5.03 9.99 -1.32
CA VAL A 48 -6.19 9.57 -2.12
C VAL A 48 -7.46 10.23 -1.62
N VAL A 49 -8.34 10.58 -2.56
CA VAL A 49 -9.66 11.14 -2.27
C VAL A 49 -10.69 10.04 -2.41
N ASN A 50 -11.48 9.84 -1.35
CA ASN A 50 -12.55 8.86 -1.34
C ASN A 50 -13.89 9.52 -1.66
N ARG A 51 -14.86 8.69 -2.08
CA ARG A 51 -16.26 9.09 -2.21
C ARG A 51 -16.80 9.59 -0.88
N ASN A 52 -17.49 10.71 -0.90
CA ASN A 52 -18.34 11.18 0.18
C ASN A 52 -19.70 10.45 0.18
N GLN A 53 -20.54 10.70 1.20
CA GLN A 53 -21.80 9.97 1.35
C GLN A 53 -22.80 10.28 0.23
N ASP A 54 -22.81 11.52 -0.27
CA ASP A 54 -23.72 11.94 -1.34
C ASP A 54 -23.31 11.30 -2.66
N GLU A 55 -22.01 11.29 -2.97
CA GLU A 55 -21.42 10.60 -4.12
C GLU A 55 -21.67 9.08 -4.10
N ILE A 56 -21.70 8.47 -2.91
CA ILE A 56 -22.11 7.07 -2.75
C ILE A 56 -23.60 6.91 -3.10
N ASN A 57 -24.45 7.80 -2.58
CA ASN A 57 -25.90 7.74 -2.81
C ASN A 57 -26.24 7.98 -4.30
N GLU A 58 -25.50 8.84 -4.98
CA GLU A 58 -25.64 9.16 -6.41
C GLU A 58 -25.03 8.11 -7.35
N ASN A 59 -24.37 7.08 -6.81
CA ASN A 59 -23.71 6.02 -7.58
C ASN A 59 -22.70 6.53 -8.60
N ILE A 60 -21.92 7.57 -8.26
CA ILE A 60 -20.90 8.08 -9.18
C ILE A 60 -19.90 6.97 -9.54
N THR A 61 -19.55 6.92 -10.82
CA THR A 61 -18.64 5.92 -11.35
C THR A 61 -17.22 6.15 -10.87
N LEU A 62 -16.40 5.10 -10.90
CA LEU A 62 -14.96 5.23 -10.63
C LEU A 62 -14.27 6.22 -11.58
N LYS A 63 -14.75 6.34 -12.83
CA LYS A 63 -14.20 7.27 -13.81
C LYS A 63 -14.49 8.72 -13.42
N GLU A 64 -15.70 9.01 -12.95
CA GLU A 64 -16.07 10.32 -12.44
C GLU A 64 -15.28 10.65 -11.18
N MET A 65 -15.16 9.69 -10.25
CA MET A 65 -14.33 9.85 -9.05
C MET A 65 -12.88 10.24 -9.35
N LYS A 66 -12.26 9.63 -10.36
CA LYS A 66 -10.89 9.99 -10.75
C LYS A 66 -10.78 11.43 -11.24
N LYS A 67 -11.82 11.94 -11.93
CA LYS A 67 -11.86 13.34 -12.36
C LYS A 67 -12.02 14.26 -11.14
N CYS A 68 -12.97 13.95 -10.25
CA CYS A 68 -13.16 14.69 -9.00
C CYS A 68 -11.88 14.73 -8.16
N GLU A 69 -11.16 13.61 -8.06
CA GLU A 69 -9.88 13.52 -7.35
C GLU A 69 -8.81 14.41 -7.99
N THR A 70 -8.71 14.39 -9.33
CA THR A 70 -7.77 15.26 -10.06
C THR A 70 -8.11 16.73 -9.83
N GLU A 71 -9.38 17.11 -9.95
CA GLU A 71 -9.84 18.48 -9.68
C GLU A 71 -9.61 18.89 -8.24
N PHE A 72 -9.79 17.98 -7.29
CA PHE A 72 -9.60 18.25 -5.86
C PHE A 72 -8.16 18.68 -5.57
N PHE A 73 -7.17 17.94 -6.10
CA PHE A 73 -5.75 18.30 -5.94
C PHE A 73 -5.39 19.63 -6.62
N LEU A 74 -6.05 19.97 -7.73
CA LEU A 74 -5.86 21.25 -8.42
C LEU A 74 -6.51 22.43 -7.70
N LYS A 75 -7.64 22.21 -7.01
CA LYS A 75 -8.39 23.25 -6.29
C LYS A 75 -7.77 23.62 -4.94
N HIS A 76 -6.94 22.75 -4.36
CA HIS A 76 -6.29 22.96 -3.05
C HIS A 76 -4.75 22.94 -3.16
N PRO A 77 -4.14 23.77 -4.03
CA PRO A 77 -2.70 23.74 -4.25
C PRO A 77 -1.90 24.01 -2.96
N GLU A 78 -2.40 24.83 -2.04
CA GLU A 78 -1.73 25.16 -0.78
C GLU A 78 -1.42 23.93 0.08
N ALA A 79 -2.33 22.94 0.12
CA ALA A 79 -2.19 21.72 0.91
C ALA A 79 -1.33 20.64 0.20
N PHE A 80 -1.16 20.73 -1.12
CA PHE A 80 -0.51 19.69 -1.94
C PHE A 80 0.67 20.16 -2.79
N GLN A 81 1.04 21.45 -2.74
CA GLN A 81 2.09 22.05 -3.57
C GLN A 81 3.46 21.37 -3.38
N TYR A 82 3.75 20.90 -2.16
CA TYR A 82 5.00 20.23 -1.83
C TYR A 82 4.95 18.72 -2.04
N LEU A 83 3.77 18.16 -2.27
CA LEU A 83 3.60 16.73 -2.54
C LEU A 83 3.86 16.47 -4.02
N PRO A 84 4.82 15.62 -4.40
CA PRO A 84 5.02 15.26 -5.80
C PRO A 84 3.83 14.48 -6.37
N ASP A 85 3.60 14.56 -7.67
CA ASP A 85 2.43 13.94 -8.32
C ASP A 85 2.45 12.40 -8.27
N GLU A 86 3.62 11.79 -8.10
CA GLU A 86 3.76 10.34 -7.88
C GLU A 86 3.17 9.86 -6.54
N PHE A 87 2.91 10.77 -5.61
CA PHE A 87 2.27 10.48 -4.31
C PHE A 87 0.79 10.91 -4.28
N LYS A 88 0.20 11.29 -5.42
CA LYS A 88 -1.18 11.75 -5.52
C LYS A 88 -2.05 10.81 -6.35
N GLY A 89 -3.21 10.50 -5.80
CA GLY A 89 -4.32 9.89 -6.49
C GLY A 89 -4.31 8.37 -6.53
N ILE A 90 -5.48 7.83 -6.83
CA ILE A 90 -5.76 6.39 -6.82
C ILE A 90 -4.93 5.63 -7.86
N ASP A 91 -4.60 6.25 -8.98
CA ASP A 91 -3.82 5.60 -10.04
C ASP A 91 -2.37 5.36 -9.61
N GLN A 92 -1.78 6.28 -8.85
CA GLN A 92 -0.45 6.08 -8.27
C GLN A 92 -0.50 5.04 -7.15
N LEU A 93 -1.55 5.04 -6.33
CA LEU A 93 -1.77 4.00 -5.33
C LEU A 93 -1.79 2.61 -5.95
N VAL A 94 -2.56 2.42 -7.03
CA VAL A 94 -2.64 1.15 -7.76
C VAL A 94 -1.29 0.75 -8.35
N LYS A 95 -0.59 1.67 -9.02
CA LYS A 95 0.74 1.39 -9.59
C LYS A 95 1.73 0.97 -8.52
N LYS A 96 1.79 1.69 -7.41
CA LYS A 96 2.72 1.40 -6.31
C LYS A 96 2.42 0.06 -5.65
N LEU A 97 1.14 -0.24 -5.40
CA LEU A 97 0.72 -1.55 -4.90
C LEU A 97 1.15 -2.68 -5.84
N ALA A 98 1.00 -2.49 -7.16
CA ALA A 98 1.43 -3.50 -8.14
C ALA A 98 2.95 -3.75 -8.07
N ILE A 99 3.76 -2.71 -8.00
CA ILE A 99 5.23 -2.81 -7.88
C ILE A 99 5.61 -3.54 -6.59
N ILE A 100 5.08 -3.08 -5.45
CA ILE A 100 5.36 -3.69 -4.13
C ILE A 100 5.01 -5.19 -4.14
N GLN A 101 3.86 -5.56 -4.71
CA GLN A 101 3.44 -6.95 -4.78
C GLN A 101 4.34 -7.78 -5.69
N GLN A 102 4.74 -7.25 -6.84
CA GLN A 102 5.66 -7.92 -7.76
C GLN A 102 7.03 -8.16 -7.11
N ASP A 103 7.59 -7.15 -6.44
CA ASP A 103 8.88 -7.27 -5.76
C ASP A 103 8.81 -8.28 -4.61
N ARG A 104 7.71 -8.27 -3.86
CA ARG A 104 7.48 -9.24 -2.79
C ARG A 104 7.36 -10.67 -3.30
N ILE A 105 6.65 -10.88 -4.41
CA ILE A 105 6.57 -12.19 -5.06
C ILE A 105 7.97 -12.63 -5.50
N ARG A 106 8.70 -11.79 -6.23
CA ARG A 106 10.05 -12.09 -6.73
C ARG A 106 11.03 -12.45 -5.62
N SER A 107 11.02 -11.71 -4.52
CA SER A 107 11.89 -11.96 -3.36
C SER A 107 11.51 -13.19 -2.54
N THR A 108 10.22 -13.55 -2.48
CA THR A 108 9.73 -14.67 -1.67
C THR A 108 9.80 -16.01 -2.40
N LEU A 109 9.63 -16.01 -3.73
CA LEU A 109 9.57 -17.22 -4.55
C LEU A 109 10.79 -18.15 -4.40
N PRO A 110 12.06 -17.67 -4.45
CA PRO A 110 13.22 -18.55 -4.32
C PRO A 110 13.22 -19.35 -3.02
N ARG A 111 12.90 -18.69 -1.90
CA ARG A 111 12.79 -19.33 -0.60
C ARG A 111 11.66 -20.36 -0.56
N VAL A 112 10.50 -20.03 -1.11
CA VAL A 112 9.36 -20.96 -1.16
C VAL A 112 9.70 -22.21 -1.98
N ILE A 113 10.37 -22.05 -3.12
CA ILE A 113 10.82 -23.17 -3.96
C ILE A 113 11.80 -24.05 -3.18
N GLU A 114 12.75 -23.46 -2.47
CA GLU A 114 13.73 -24.19 -1.66
C GLU A 114 13.06 -24.98 -0.53
N GLU A 115 12.13 -24.36 0.20
CA GLU A 115 11.36 -25.03 1.25
C GLU A 115 10.50 -26.18 0.69
N LEU A 116 9.92 -26.02 -0.50
CA LEU A 116 9.16 -27.08 -1.17
C LEU A 116 10.06 -28.25 -1.59
N ARG A 117 11.23 -27.97 -2.17
CA ARG A 117 12.21 -29.01 -2.54
C ARG A 117 12.63 -29.84 -1.33
N LYS A 118 12.99 -29.19 -0.22
CA LYS A 118 13.32 -29.86 1.05
C LYS A 118 12.17 -30.73 1.57
N LYS A 119 10.93 -30.24 1.51
CA LYS A 119 9.75 -31.02 1.91
C LYS A 119 9.54 -32.25 1.02
N ILE A 120 9.75 -32.11 -0.29
CA ILE A 120 9.64 -33.23 -1.23
C ILE A 120 10.71 -34.29 -0.95
N GLU A 121 11.96 -33.88 -0.77
CA GLU A 121 13.06 -34.80 -0.45
C GLU A 121 12.82 -35.54 0.85
N LYS A 122 12.42 -34.83 1.91
CA LYS A 122 12.08 -35.46 3.20
C LYS A 122 10.97 -36.49 3.07
N LYS A 123 9.90 -36.18 2.33
CA LYS A 123 8.81 -37.12 2.08
C LYS A 123 9.28 -38.33 1.26
N ARG A 124 10.09 -38.13 0.23
CA ARG A 124 10.67 -39.22 -0.58
C ARG A 124 11.58 -40.13 0.25
N PHE A 125 12.38 -39.56 1.14
CA PHE A 125 13.22 -40.32 2.06
C PHE A 125 12.38 -41.18 3.01
N ASN A 126 11.35 -40.60 3.63
CA ASN A 126 10.44 -41.32 4.50
C ASN A 126 9.75 -42.48 3.75
N LEU A 127 9.24 -42.24 2.54
CA LEU A 127 8.61 -43.29 1.72
C LEU A 127 9.57 -44.43 1.37
N LYS A 128 10.87 -44.15 1.16
CA LYS A 128 11.87 -45.20 0.94
C LYS A 128 12.04 -46.04 2.20
N ILE A 129 12.18 -45.44 3.38
CA ILE A 129 12.30 -46.18 4.65
C ILE A 129 11.12 -47.12 4.85
N PHE A 130 9.88 -46.62 4.66
CA PHE A 130 8.67 -47.43 4.81
C PHE A 130 8.52 -48.56 3.78
N ARG A 131 9.27 -48.54 2.67
CA ARG A 131 9.24 -49.60 1.65
C ARG A 131 10.25 -50.73 1.93
N PHE A 132 11.17 -50.52 2.88
CA PHE A 132 12.16 -51.51 3.33
C PHE A 132 11.84 -52.09 4.73
N LEU A 133 10.67 -51.76 5.28
CA LEU A 133 10.03 -52.39 6.44
C LEU A 133 8.82 -53.19 5.94
#